data_AF-A0AAD6KF75-F1
#
_entry.id   AF-A0AAD6KF75-F1
#
_cell.length_a   1.000
_cell.length_b   1.000
_cell.length_c   1.000
_cell.angle_alpha   90.00
_cell.angle_beta   90.00
_cell.angle_gamma   90.00
#
_symmetry.space_group_name_H-M   'P 1'
#
loop_
_entity.id
_entity.type
_entity.pdbx_description
1 polymer ?
#
loop_
_entity_poly.entity_id
_entity_poly.type
_entity_poly.pdbx_seq_one_letter_code
_entity_poly.pdbx_strand_id
1 'polypeptide(L)'
;MVGPMYDFLANPLGAVRSTFDKAIGSESDPSSFDGKDWGAVDLFRHFLFDQARLSQVPILNGATINWIKPNTLVRFRGMIQDMLGNELYVGAYKDGSAWRTNKFMDISQCPVEFNSPDMRLWERRLLYCVPVPGLSSWAESTSEVAVNMCMDSTSEQRDKRRRMDIEVVDQRFSCLR
;
A
#
# COMPACT_ATOMS: atom_id res chain seq x y z
N MET A 1 -4.60 -32.65 11.28
CA MET A 1 -4.84 -31.23 10.91
C MET A 1 -3.97 -30.92 9.72
N VAL A 2 -4.56 -30.75 8.54
CA VAL A 2 -3.82 -30.28 7.36
C VAL A 2 -3.55 -28.79 7.58
N GLY A 3 -2.29 -28.36 7.51
CA GLY A 3 -1.92 -26.95 7.64
C GLY A 3 -2.60 -26.08 6.57
N PRO A 4 -2.57 -24.74 6.71
CA PRO A 4 -3.11 -23.86 5.67
C PRO A 4 -2.42 -24.16 4.33
N MET A 5 -3.20 -24.24 3.24
CA MET A 5 -2.67 -24.52 1.89
C MET A 5 -1.63 -23.49 1.42
N TYR A 6 -1.62 -22.30 2.03
CA TYR A 6 -0.73 -21.20 1.71
C TYR A 6 -0.20 -20.55 2.98
N ASP A 7 1.07 -20.12 2.96
CA ASP A 7 1.63 -19.26 4.00
C ASP A 7 1.34 -17.80 3.65
N PHE A 8 0.27 -17.26 4.22
CA PHE A 8 -0.16 -15.89 4.02
C PHE A 8 0.79 -14.84 4.58
N LEU A 9 1.57 -15.18 5.60
CA LEU A 9 2.39 -14.21 6.32
C LEU A 9 3.77 -14.11 5.66
N ALA A 10 4.46 -15.24 5.50
CA ALA A 10 5.81 -15.26 4.97
C ALA A 10 5.86 -15.35 3.44
N ASN A 11 4.80 -15.83 2.77
CA ASN A 11 4.75 -15.96 1.32
C ASN A 11 3.35 -15.64 0.71
N PRO A 12 2.81 -14.42 0.92
CA PRO A 12 1.54 -14.00 0.33
C PRO A 12 1.52 -14.10 -1.20
N LEU A 13 2.67 -13.88 -1.85
CA LEU A 13 2.79 -13.97 -3.32
C LEU A 13 2.52 -15.38 -3.84
N GLY A 14 2.83 -16.42 -3.06
CA GLY A 14 2.49 -17.80 -3.40
C GLY A 14 0.98 -18.01 -3.55
N ALA A 15 0.20 -17.43 -2.64
CA ALA A 15 -1.27 -17.49 -2.71
C ALA A 15 -1.80 -16.74 -3.95
N VAL A 16 -1.27 -15.55 -4.22
CA VAL A 16 -1.63 -14.75 -5.41
C VAL A 16 -1.31 -15.48 -6.72
N ARG A 17 -0.12 -16.11 -6.79
CA ARG A 17 0.28 -16.90 -7.97
C ARG A 17 -0.65 -18.07 -8.18
N SER A 18 -1.01 -18.78 -7.12
CA SER A 18 -1.93 -19.92 -7.22
C SER A 18 -3.32 -19.53 -7.71
N THR A 19 -3.86 -18.38 -7.26
CA THR A 19 -5.17 -17.91 -7.75
C THR A 19 -5.08 -17.45 -9.21
N PHE A 20 -3.97 -16.82 -9.60
CA PHE A 20 -3.70 -16.42 -10.97
C PHE A 20 -3.57 -17.64 -11.91
N ASP A 21 -2.80 -18.65 -11.52
CA ASP A 21 -2.60 -19.88 -12.30
C ASP A 21 -3.94 -20.62 -12.52
N LYS A 22 -4.79 -20.64 -11.50
CA LYS A 22 -6.15 -21.20 -11.61
C LYS A 22 -7.03 -20.41 -12.58
N ALA A 23 -6.91 -19.08 -12.58
CA ALA A 23 -7.65 -18.22 -13.50
C ALA A 23 -7.18 -18.40 -14.95
N ILE A 24 -5.87 -18.41 -15.19
CA ILE A 24 -5.26 -18.71 -16.50
C ILE A 24 -5.68 -20.10 -17.02
N GLY A 25 -5.78 -21.10 -16.14
CA GLY A 25 -6.26 -22.43 -16.52
C GLY A 25 -7.75 -22.46 -16.90
N SER A 26 -8.54 -21.47 -16.44
CA SER A 26 -9.98 -21.38 -16.71
C SER A 26 -10.30 -20.45 -17.88
N GLU A 27 -9.50 -19.40 -18.06
CA GLU A 27 -9.68 -18.33 -19.04
C GLU A 27 -8.36 -18.14 -19.81
N SER A 28 -8.41 -18.21 -21.14
CA SER A 28 -7.23 -18.36 -21.97
C SER A 28 -6.48 -17.07 -22.29
N ASP A 29 -7.11 -15.90 -22.14
CA ASP A 29 -6.50 -14.62 -22.50
C ASP A 29 -6.08 -13.81 -21.26
N PRO A 30 -4.79 -13.58 -21.02
CA PRO A 30 -4.32 -12.78 -19.90
C PRO A 30 -4.68 -11.29 -20.02
N SER A 31 -5.12 -10.82 -21.18
CA SER A 31 -5.57 -9.42 -21.34
C SER A 31 -6.84 -9.12 -20.54
N SER A 32 -7.70 -10.12 -20.33
CA SER A 32 -8.96 -9.96 -19.61
C SER A 32 -8.80 -9.84 -18.09
N PHE A 33 -7.58 -10.02 -17.57
CA PHE A 33 -7.25 -9.88 -16.16
C PHE A 33 -6.82 -8.47 -15.76
N ASP A 34 -6.69 -7.54 -16.71
CA ASP A 34 -6.44 -6.15 -16.37
C ASP A 34 -7.54 -5.59 -15.46
N GLY A 35 -7.13 -4.88 -14.40
CA GLY A 35 -8.03 -4.40 -13.34
C GLY A 35 -8.63 -5.47 -12.41
N LYS A 36 -8.60 -6.76 -12.75
CA LYS A 36 -9.19 -7.85 -11.94
C LYS A 36 -8.19 -8.48 -10.97
N ASP A 37 -8.67 -9.13 -9.92
CA ASP A 37 -7.86 -9.77 -8.88
C ASP A 37 -8.01 -11.30 -8.80
N TRP A 38 -8.78 -11.92 -9.72
CA TRP A 38 -8.95 -13.37 -9.88
C TRP A 38 -9.21 -14.14 -8.56
N GLY A 39 -9.89 -13.49 -7.61
CA GLY A 39 -10.22 -14.05 -6.29
C GLY A 39 -9.08 -14.00 -5.26
N ALA A 40 -7.95 -13.36 -5.59
CA ALA A 40 -6.86 -13.15 -4.65
C ALA A 40 -7.34 -12.29 -3.46
N VAL A 41 -8.03 -11.17 -3.68
CA VAL A 41 -8.39 -10.29 -2.57
C VAL A 41 -9.39 -10.96 -1.64
N ASP A 42 -10.37 -11.69 -2.16
CA ASP A 42 -11.34 -12.43 -1.32
C ASP A 42 -10.65 -13.48 -0.45
N LEU A 43 -9.66 -14.16 -1.01
CA LEU A 43 -8.86 -15.15 -0.29
C LEU A 43 -8.09 -14.50 0.88
N PHE A 44 -7.51 -13.31 0.70
CA PHE A 44 -6.90 -12.55 1.81
C PHE A 44 -7.94 -11.97 2.77
N ARG A 45 -9.10 -11.51 2.29
CA ARG A 45 -10.19 -11.03 3.16
C ARG A 45 -10.64 -12.12 4.13
N HIS A 46 -10.82 -13.35 3.66
CA HIS A 46 -11.16 -14.48 4.51
C HIS A 46 -10.08 -14.78 5.56
N PHE A 47 -8.80 -14.72 5.18
CA PHE A 47 -7.68 -14.90 6.11
C PHE A 47 -7.63 -13.81 7.18
N LEU A 48 -7.83 -12.54 6.79
CA LEU A 48 -7.75 -11.36 7.65
C LEU A 48 -9.01 -11.12 8.50
N PHE A 49 -10.10 -11.85 8.23
CA PHE A 49 -11.34 -11.76 9.02
C PHE A 49 -11.16 -12.32 10.44
N ASP A 50 -10.27 -13.29 10.62
CA ASP A 50 -9.91 -13.86 11.92
C ASP A 50 -8.95 -12.92 12.68
N GLN A 51 -9.42 -12.35 13.79
CA GLN A 51 -8.64 -11.42 14.62
C GLN A 51 -7.34 -12.03 15.14
N ALA A 52 -7.31 -13.34 15.41
CA ALA A 52 -6.11 -14.01 15.88
C ALA A 52 -5.03 -14.13 14.79
N ARG A 53 -5.42 -14.12 13.50
CA ARG A 53 -4.50 -14.08 12.36
C ARG A 53 -4.11 -12.66 12.02
N LEU A 54 -5.06 -11.73 12.09
CA LEU A 54 -4.81 -10.31 11.85
C LEU A 54 -3.75 -9.75 12.81
N SER A 55 -3.79 -10.16 14.08
CA SER A 55 -2.80 -9.75 15.09
C SER A 55 -1.38 -10.27 14.81
N GLN A 56 -1.23 -11.35 14.03
CA GLN A 56 0.07 -11.88 13.61
C GLN A 56 0.68 -11.09 12.45
N VAL A 57 -0.12 -10.30 11.72
CA VAL A 57 0.37 -9.50 10.60
C VAL A 57 1.11 -8.27 11.16
N PRO A 58 2.41 -8.11 10.88
CA PRO A 58 3.20 -6.99 11.39
C PRO A 58 2.71 -5.66 10.83
N ILE A 59 2.83 -4.60 11.62
CA ILE A 59 2.55 -3.23 11.19
C ILE A 59 3.81 -2.65 10.55
N LEU A 60 3.70 -2.12 9.34
CA LEU A 60 4.76 -1.38 8.66
C LEU A 60 4.75 0.08 9.12
N ASN A 61 5.79 0.51 9.82
CA ASN A 61 6.03 1.87 10.25
C ASN A 61 7.55 2.18 10.25
N GLY A 62 7.94 3.39 10.66
CA GLY A 62 9.35 3.81 10.66
C GLY A 62 10.27 2.94 11.54
N ALA A 63 9.75 2.33 12.61
CA ALA A 63 10.52 1.47 13.49
C ALA A 63 10.67 0.04 12.94
N THR A 64 9.65 -0.49 12.26
CA THR A 64 9.60 -1.88 11.80
C THR A 64 10.17 -2.09 10.40
N ILE A 65 10.25 -1.05 9.57
CA ILE A 65 10.66 -1.14 8.16
C ILE A 65 12.00 -1.85 7.95
N ASN A 66 12.96 -1.65 8.86
CA ASN A 66 14.30 -2.24 8.76
C ASN A 66 14.36 -3.74 9.14
N TRP A 67 13.33 -4.27 9.80
CA TRP A 67 13.29 -5.63 10.32
C TRP A 67 12.29 -6.52 9.59
N ILE A 68 11.34 -5.92 8.88
CA ILE A 68 10.37 -6.64 8.06
C ILE A 68 11.08 -7.25 6.85
N LYS A 69 10.88 -8.54 6.65
CA LYS A 69 11.43 -9.24 5.48
C LYS A 69 10.69 -8.78 4.22
N PRO A 70 11.39 -8.64 3.08
CA PRO A 70 10.72 -8.39 1.80
C PRO A 70 9.70 -9.49 1.47
N ASN A 71 8.70 -9.14 0.67
CA ASN A 71 7.66 -10.06 0.17
C ASN A 71 6.78 -10.72 1.25
N THR A 72 6.71 -10.14 2.45
CA THR A 72 5.79 -10.58 3.52
C THR A 72 4.54 -9.73 3.60
N LEU A 73 3.48 -10.28 4.17
CA LEU A 73 2.24 -9.53 4.39
C LEU A 73 2.41 -8.56 5.56
N VAL A 74 2.00 -7.31 5.35
CA VAL A 74 2.06 -6.25 6.36
C VAL A 74 0.74 -5.50 6.46
N ARG A 75 0.50 -4.86 7.61
CA ARG A 75 -0.54 -3.85 7.79
C ARG A 75 0.10 -2.48 7.73
N PHE A 76 -0.45 -1.59 6.92
CA PHE A 76 -0.01 -0.21 6.88
C PHE A 76 -1.18 0.69 7.26
N ARG A 77 -0.94 1.66 8.16
CA ARG A 77 -1.91 2.68 8.56
C ARG A 77 -1.35 4.03 8.16
N GLY A 78 -2.06 4.74 7.30
CA GLY A 78 -1.63 6.05 6.83
C GLY A 78 -2.78 6.87 6.26
N MET A 79 -2.47 8.11 5.93
CA MET A 79 -3.32 9.04 5.20
C MET A 79 -2.86 9.09 3.75
N ILE A 80 -3.80 9.06 2.80
CA ILE A 80 -3.50 9.34 1.39
C ILE A 80 -3.24 10.83 1.28
N GLN A 81 -2.00 11.21 0.97
CA GLN A 81 -1.61 12.62 0.79
C GLN A 81 -1.80 13.07 -0.66
N ASP A 82 -1.51 12.19 -1.62
CA ASP A 82 -1.67 12.50 -3.04
C ASP A 82 -2.06 11.27 -3.85
N MET A 83 -2.65 11.53 -5.02
CA MET A 83 -2.89 10.55 -6.06
C MET A 83 -1.94 10.86 -7.21
N LEU A 84 -0.84 10.12 -7.25
CA LEU A 84 0.01 10.15 -8.42
C LEU A 84 -0.77 9.55 -9.58
N GLY A 85 -0.51 10.04 -10.80
CA GLY A 85 -1.16 9.52 -12.01
C GLY A 85 -1.00 8.00 -12.15
N ASN A 86 -1.70 7.42 -13.10
CA ASN A 86 -1.62 5.98 -13.31
C ASN A 86 -0.27 5.58 -13.90
N GLU A 87 0.22 4.42 -13.48
CA GLU A 87 1.47 3.81 -13.95
C GLU A 87 1.17 2.60 -14.83
N LEU A 88 1.85 2.52 -15.97
CA LEU A 88 1.87 1.32 -16.82
C LEU A 88 2.98 0.39 -16.35
N TYR A 89 2.65 -0.87 -16.12
CA TYR A 89 3.59 -1.89 -15.66
C TYR A 89 3.33 -3.24 -16.34
N VAL A 90 4.31 -4.14 -16.28
CA VAL A 90 4.17 -5.51 -16.80
C VAL A 90 3.30 -6.33 -15.84
N GLY A 91 2.01 -6.39 -16.12
CA GLY A 91 1.01 -7.03 -15.27
C GLY A 91 1.05 -8.56 -15.33
N ALA A 92 1.18 -9.09 -16.54
CA ALA A 92 1.39 -10.53 -16.78
C ALA A 92 2.46 -10.75 -17.86
N TYR A 93 3.22 -11.83 -17.72
CA TYR A 93 4.26 -12.23 -18.68
C TYR A 93 4.41 -13.74 -18.68
N LYS A 94 4.99 -14.28 -19.75
CA LYS A 94 5.30 -15.70 -19.84
C LYS A 94 6.73 -15.97 -19.37
N ASP A 95 6.87 -16.89 -18.42
CA ASP A 95 8.16 -17.47 -18.05
C ASP A 95 8.22 -18.90 -18.60
N GLY A 96 8.89 -19.06 -19.75
CA GLY A 96 8.88 -20.30 -20.51
C GLY A 96 7.49 -20.62 -21.09
N SER A 97 6.81 -21.64 -20.53
CA SER A 97 5.46 -22.02 -20.95
C SER A 97 4.36 -21.50 -20.02
N ALA A 98 4.70 -20.96 -18.85
CA ALA A 98 3.74 -20.58 -17.82
C ALA A 98 3.55 -19.06 -17.78
N TRP A 99 2.30 -18.62 -17.65
CA TRP A 99 1.99 -17.22 -17.36
C TRP A 99 2.26 -16.91 -15.89
N ARG A 100 2.85 -15.75 -15.62
CA ARG A 100 3.09 -15.20 -14.29
C ARG A 100 2.58 -13.77 -14.21
N THR A 101 2.29 -13.31 -13.00
CA THR A 101 1.81 -11.95 -12.72
C THR A 101 2.77 -11.17 -11.82
N ASN A 102 2.87 -9.86 -12.05
CA ASN A 102 3.58 -8.92 -11.16
C ASN A 102 2.62 -7.95 -10.44
N LYS A 103 1.30 -8.19 -10.43
CA LYS A 103 0.30 -7.23 -9.89
C LYS A 103 0.59 -6.72 -8.47
N PHE A 104 1.17 -7.57 -7.63
CA PHE A 104 1.51 -7.25 -6.23
C PHE A 104 3.02 -7.16 -5.98
N MET A 105 3.78 -6.85 -7.04
CA MET A 105 5.22 -6.67 -7.00
C MET A 105 5.58 -5.25 -7.38
N ASP A 106 6.58 -4.70 -6.71
CA ASP A 106 7.15 -3.40 -7.05
C ASP A 106 8.13 -3.53 -8.23
N ILE A 107 9.07 -4.48 -8.13
CA ILE A 107 10.06 -4.77 -9.16
C ILE A 107 9.56 -5.90 -10.06
N SER A 108 9.48 -5.63 -11.36
CA SER A 108 9.20 -6.66 -12.37
C SER A 108 10.33 -7.68 -12.42
N GLN A 109 9.97 -8.97 -12.30
CA GLN A 109 10.89 -10.09 -12.51
C GLN A 109 10.86 -10.60 -13.96
N CYS A 110 10.25 -9.85 -14.89
CA CYS A 110 10.07 -10.27 -16.26
C CYS A 110 11.44 -10.41 -16.97
N PRO A 111 11.85 -11.61 -17.39
CA PRO A 111 13.09 -11.80 -18.14
C PRO A 111 12.92 -11.45 -19.63
N VAL A 112 11.70 -11.12 -20.06
CA VAL A 112 11.32 -10.99 -21.47
C VAL A 112 11.67 -9.61 -22.00
N GLU A 113 12.16 -9.56 -23.24
CA GLU A 113 12.41 -8.31 -23.97
C GLU A 113 11.14 -7.45 -24.06
N PHE A 114 11.33 -6.13 -23.98
CA PHE A 114 10.24 -5.16 -24.13
C PHE A 114 9.56 -5.35 -25.49
N ASN A 115 8.23 -5.51 -25.48
CA ASN A 115 7.33 -5.73 -26.63
C ASN A 115 7.19 -7.17 -27.18
N SER A 116 7.54 -8.20 -26.41
CA SER A 116 7.17 -9.58 -26.75
C SER A 116 5.64 -9.80 -26.69
N PRO A 117 5.04 -10.63 -27.58
CA PRO A 117 3.63 -11.01 -27.49
C PRO A 117 3.27 -11.78 -26.20
N ASP A 118 4.29 -12.31 -25.54
CA ASP A 118 4.24 -13.02 -24.26
C ASP A 118 4.24 -12.07 -23.04
N MET A 119 3.96 -10.78 -23.26
CA MET A 119 3.87 -9.75 -22.23
C MET A 119 2.53 -9.01 -22.31
N ARG A 120 1.95 -8.67 -21.15
CA ARG A 120 0.77 -7.82 -21.04
C ARG A 120 1.04 -6.66 -20.09
N LEU A 121 0.86 -5.45 -20.61
CA LEU A 121 0.91 -4.23 -19.84
C LEU A 121 -0.46 -3.98 -19.22
N TRP A 122 -0.46 -3.62 -17.93
CA TRP A 122 -1.64 -3.23 -17.19
C TRP A 122 -1.42 -1.85 -16.57
N GLU A 123 -2.52 -1.24 -16.14
CA GLU A 123 -2.53 0.06 -15.49
C GLU A 123 -2.76 -0.12 -13.98
N ARG A 124 -1.99 0.60 -13.15
CA ARG A 124 -2.25 0.70 -11.70
C ARG A 124 -2.30 2.16 -11.27
N ARG A 125 -3.24 2.45 -10.38
CA ARG A 125 -3.36 3.76 -9.75
C ARG A 125 -2.38 3.85 -8.58
N LEU A 126 -1.55 4.89 -8.59
CA LEU A 126 -0.58 5.14 -7.53
C LEU A 126 -1.18 6.04 -6.45
N LEU A 127 -0.99 5.65 -5.19
CA LEU A 127 -1.39 6.42 -4.02
C LEU A 127 -0.14 6.75 -3.20
N TYR A 128 0.08 8.03 -2.92
CA TYR A 128 1.13 8.45 -2.02
C TYR A 128 0.56 8.54 -0.61
N CYS A 129 1.03 7.66 0.27
CA CYS A 129 0.55 7.57 1.64
C CYS A 129 1.62 8.04 2.63
N VAL A 130 1.19 8.78 3.64
CA VAL A 130 2.03 9.22 4.76
C VAL A 130 1.50 8.70 6.09
N PRO A 131 2.34 8.57 7.13
CA PRO A 131 1.87 8.33 8.49
C PRO A 131 0.82 9.37 8.88
N VAL A 132 -0.19 8.96 9.67
CA VAL A 132 -1.27 9.87 10.07
C VAL A 132 -0.69 11.05 10.86
N PRO A 133 -0.80 12.30 10.37
CA PRO A 133 -0.23 13.46 11.06
C PRO A 133 -0.95 13.70 12.40
N GLY A 134 -0.20 14.09 13.42
CA GLY A 134 -0.76 14.43 14.73
C GLY A 134 -1.41 13.24 15.45
N LEU A 135 -1.02 12.01 15.14
CA LEU A 135 -1.49 10.83 15.84
C LEU A 135 -1.11 10.93 17.33
N SER A 136 -2.12 11.00 18.19
CA SER A 136 -1.95 11.07 19.63
C SER A 136 -1.59 9.70 20.20
N SER A 137 -0.78 9.67 21.26
CA SER A 137 -0.35 8.43 21.92
C SER A 137 -1.48 7.55 22.46
N TRP A 138 -2.67 8.10 22.74
CA TRP A 138 -3.86 7.33 23.12
C TRP A 138 -4.56 6.63 21.93
N ALA A 139 -4.26 7.06 20.70
CA ALA A 139 -4.75 6.47 19.45
C ALA A 139 -3.74 5.48 18.85
N GLU A 140 -2.58 5.34 19.48
CA GLU A 140 -1.60 4.29 19.23
C GLU A 140 -2.09 3.01 19.89
N SER A 141 -2.15 1.91 19.12
CA SER A 141 -2.49 0.60 19.68
C SER A 141 -1.39 0.20 20.66
N THR A 142 -1.72 -0.37 21.82
CA THR A 142 -0.80 -0.63 22.96
C THR A 142 0.47 -1.47 22.62
N SER A 143 0.63 -1.98 21.39
CA SER A 143 1.88 -2.58 20.90
C SER A 143 2.87 -1.59 20.27
N GLU A 144 2.59 -0.28 20.26
CA GLU A 144 3.27 0.76 19.45
C GLU A 144 4.34 1.57 20.21
N VAL A 145 4.90 1.07 21.32
CA VAL A 145 5.94 1.81 22.06
C VAL A 145 7.32 1.68 21.38
N ALA A 146 7.54 2.44 20.31
CA ALA A 146 8.87 2.79 19.81
C ALA A 146 8.82 4.03 18.90
N VAL A 147 8.74 5.19 19.55
CA VAL A 147 9.29 6.51 19.18
C VAL A 147 9.43 6.81 17.67
N ASN A 148 8.48 7.59 17.14
CA ASN A 148 8.67 8.40 15.94
C ASN A 148 9.71 9.49 16.22
N MET A 149 10.98 9.21 15.96
CA MET A 149 12.02 10.23 15.93
C MET A 149 12.64 10.29 14.54
N CYS A 150 12.48 11.46 13.92
CA CYS A 150 13.29 11.98 12.82
C CYS A 150 13.12 11.34 11.43
N MET A 151 12.19 11.92 10.65
CA MET A 151 12.45 12.23 9.24
C MET A 151 12.01 13.69 9.04
N ASP A 152 12.80 14.62 9.57
CA ASP A 152 12.86 16.01 9.08
C ASP A 152 13.53 15.96 7.69
N SER A 153 12.81 15.40 6.72
CA SER A 153 13.12 15.59 5.31
C SER A 153 12.43 16.89 4.93
N THR A 154 13.19 17.97 4.93
CA THR A 154 12.77 19.32 4.49
C THR A 154 12.15 19.26 3.09
N SER A 155 10.85 19.03 3.01
CA SER A 155 10.06 19.45 1.85
C SER A 155 9.76 20.91 2.06
N GLU A 156 10.25 21.79 1.19
CA GLU A 156 9.94 23.21 1.25
C GLU A 156 8.43 23.41 1.33
N GLN A 157 7.97 23.88 2.50
CA GLN A 157 6.61 24.32 2.69
C GLN A 157 6.36 25.50 1.74
N ARG A 158 5.60 25.24 0.68
CA ARG A 158 5.01 26.30 -0.15
C ARG A 158 4.06 27.11 0.73
N ASP A 159 4.50 28.30 1.14
CA ASP A 159 3.70 29.29 1.85
C ASP A 159 2.38 29.60 1.12
N LYS A 160 1.24 29.38 1.78
CA LYS A 160 -0.09 29.93 1.41
C LYS A 160 -0.95 30.02 2.68
N ARG A 161 -1.56 31.13 3.14
CA ARG A 161 -1.45 32.58 2.94
C ARG A 161 -1.60 33.18 4.35
N ARG A 162 -0.84 34.21 4.72
CA ARG A 162 -1.06 34.96 5.98
C ARG A 162 -2.47 35.59 5.95
N ARG A 163 -3.26 35.40 7.00
CA ARG A 163 -4.39 36.30 7.29
C ARG A 163 -3.76 37.67 7.62
N MET A 164 -4.14 38.71 6.89
CA MET A 164 -3.78 40.09 7.27
C MET A 164 -4.59 40.46 8.50
N ASP A 165 -3.91 40.70 9.61
CA ASP A 165 -4.51 41.38 10.76
C ASP A 165 -4.83 42.82 10.32
N ILE A 166 -6.13 43.15 10.27
CA ILE A 166 -6.57 44.54 10.14
C ILE A 166 -6.55 45.11 11.56
N GLU A 167 -5.42 45.71 11.93
CA GLU A 167 -5.38 46.68 13.02
C GLU A 167 -5.54 48.09 12.43
N VAL A 168 -6.64 48.77 12.77
CA VAL A 168 -6.72 50.23 12.67
C VAL A 168 -7.41 50.79 13.93
N VAL A 169 -6.54 51.29 14.82
CA VAL A 169 -6.57 52.57 15.56
C VAL A 169 -7.80 52.94 16.39
N ASP A 170 -7.55 52.90 17.71
CA ASP A 170 -7.94 53.82 18.79
C ASP A 170 -9.05 54.87 18.52
N GLN A 171 -10.19 54.68 19.18
CA GLN A 171 -11.02 55.78 19.65
C GLN A 171 -11.55 55.48 21.07
N ARG A 172 -10.78 55.97 22.05
CA ARG A 172 -11.21 56.41 23.39
C ARG A 172 -12.73 56.62 23.52
N PHE A 173 -13.41 55.80 24.33
CA PHE A 173 -14.50 56.29 25.18
C PHE A 173 -14.49 55.58 26.53
N SER A 174 -14.67 56.41 27.55
CA SER A 174 -14.46 56.25 28.98
C SER A 174 -15.33 55.19 29.65
N CYS A 175 -14.73 54.51 30.63
CA CYS A 175 -15.42 53.77 31.68
C CYS A 175 -16.29 54.72 32.53
N LEU A 176 -17.54 54.35 32.82
CA LEU A 176 -18.32 54.85 33.94
C LEU A 176 -19.45 53.86 34.29
N ARG A 177 -19.30 53.26 35.48
CA ARG A 177 -20.27 52.64 36.40
C ARG A 177 -21.29 51.62 35.89
#